data_AF-A0A8I3AGR0-F1
#
_entry.id   AF-A0A8I3AGR0-F1
#
_cell.length_a   1.000
_cell.length_b   1.000
_cell.length_c   1.000
_cell.angle_alpha   90.00
_cell.angle_beta   90.00
_cell.angle_gamma   90.00
#
_symmetry.space_group_name_H-M   'P 1'
#
loop_
_entity.id
_entity.type
_entity.pdbx_description
1 polymer ?
#
loop_
_entity_poly.entity_id
_entity_poly.type
_entity_poly.pdbx_seq_one_letter_code
_entity_poly.pdbx_strand_id
1 'polypeptide(L)'
;MEPAIESILLTRPSLAAVSSTPIDIVACGSTLGNLLRFTSGDDKAFRMLVNVVGSIVHLIRREKSPKETIDDIRGYGHTFPDAYTTLNREARGSASHQRILSYCFGDKAAATRTGLASLAAEESTTVTSGHSRVEDLAASLSTAAISPAIPVDGPLTIKPAGRAIPQRAMFDLKTRSIKSMDVDHLAKELPRLYLCQTPNFIIAHHTSGVFKNVTIRDVRSRLSEWDAASAEPLGLLAVLLRRVLVLAHGWAARRAVLGL
;
A
#
# COMPACT_ATOMS: atom_id res chain seq x y z
N MET A 1 4.03 11.49 5.95
CA MET A 1 5.10 10.48 6.04
C MET A 1 5.48 10.22 7.49
N GLU A 2 5.44 11.23 8.35
CA GLU A 2 5.72 11.16 9.80
C GLU A 2 5.25 9.87 10.51
N PRO A 3 3.98 9.39 10.43
CA PRO A 3 3.59 8.14 11.10
C PRO A 3 4.38 6.89 10.67
N ALA A 4 4.87 6.86 9.42
CA ALA A 4 5.68 5.75 8.94
C ALA A 4 7.10 5.80 9.51
N ILE A 5 7.69 7.00 9.62
CA ILE A 5 9.03 7.19 10.17
C ILE A 5 9.02 6.82 11.66
N GLU A 6 8.04 7.34 12.41
CA GLU A 6 7.86 7.03 13.83
C GLU A 6 7.66 5.53 14.08
N SER A 7 6.88 4.85 13.23
CA SER A 7 6.72 3.39 13.31
C SER A 7 8.03 2.63 13.08
N ILE A 8 8.88 3.10 12.15
CA ILE A 8 10.21 2.52 11.94
C ILE A 8 11.06 2.70 13.19
N LEU A 9 11.17 3.93 13.71
CA LEU A 9 12.03 4.25 14.85
C LEU A 9 11.63 3.48 16.12
N LEU A 10 10.33 3.23 16.32
CA LEU A 10 9.84 2.44 17.44
C LEU A 10 10.07 0.94 17.29
N THR A 11 9.89 0.39 16.09
CA THR A 11 10.05 -1.06 15.86
C THR A 11 11.51 -1.45 15.63
N ARG A 12 12.33 -0.51 15.19
CA ARG A 12 13.74 -0.65 14.86
C ARG A 12 14.47 0.64 15.24
N PRO A 13 15.16 0.67 16.40
CA PRO A 13 15.76 1.90 16.96
C PRO A 13 16.79 2.59 16.05
N SER A 14 17.24 1.95 14.97
CA SER A 14 18.11 2.54 13.98
C SER A 14 17.74 2.08 12.57
N LEU A 15 17.98 2.93 11.56
CA LEU A 15 17.88 2.56 10.14
C LEU A 15 18.82 1.41 9.78
N ALA A 16 19.96 1.29 10.45
CA ALA A 16 20.87 0.14 10.33
C ALA A 16 20.24 -1.18 10.79
N ALA A 17 19.25 -1.14 11.71
CA ALA A 17 18.47 -2.30 12.10
C ALA A 17 17.33 -2.64 11.10
N VAL A 18 17.03 -1.73 10.15
CA VAL A 18 15.99 -1.89 9.10
C VAL A 18 16.55 -2.60 7.88
N SER A 19 17.81 -2.34 7.53
CA SER A 19 18.47 -2.93 6.37
C SER A 19 19.97 -3.03 6.60
N SER A 20 20.59 -4.11 6.12
CA SER A 20 22.05 -4.25 6.06
C SER A 20 22.68 -3.32 5.03
N THR A 21 21.87 -2.75 4.12
CA THR A 21 22.24 -1.73 3.16
C THR A 21 21.62 -0.38 3.54
N PRO A 22 22.35 0.75 3.41
CA PRO A 22 21.77 2.07 3.63
C PRO A 22 20.53 2.29 2.76
N ILE A 23 19.47 2.88 3.33
CA ILE A 23 18.26 3.23 2.57
C ILE A 23 18.54 4.49 1.74
N ASP A 24 18.47 4.37 0.42
CA ASP A 24 18.68 5.49 -0.49
C ASP A 24 17.38 6.29 -0.72
N ILE A 25 16.25 5.57 -0.88
CA ILE A 25 14.96 6.14 -1.27
C ILE A 25 13.84 5.66 -0.34
N VAL A 26 12.98 6.60 0.07
CA VAL A 26 11.70 6.33 0.73
C VAL A 26 10.56 6.84 -0.15
N ALA A 27 9.64 5.96 -0.54
CA ALA A 27 8.48 6.30 -1.36
C ALA A 27 7.23 5.52 -0.95
N CYS A 28 6.04 6.01 -1.33
CA CYS A 28 4.84 5.18 -1.28
C CYS A 28 4.68 4.37 -2.58
N GLY A 29 3.98 3.23 -2.49
CA GLY A 29 3.76 2.34 -3.63
C GLY A 29 3.03 3.01 -4.80
N SER A 30 2.20 4.03 -4.53
CA SER A 30 1.57 4.84 -5.58
C SER A 30 2.57 5.70 -6.35
N THR A 31 3.52 6.34 -5.66
CA THR A 31 4.59 7.13 -6.33
C THR A 31 5.46 6.22 -7.19
N LEU A 32 5.89 5.07 -6.65
CA LEU A 32 6.66 4.10 -7.44
C LEU A 32 5.85 3.52 -8.60
N GLY A 33 4.56 3.26 -8.39
CA GLY A 33 3.67 2.80 -9.45
C GLY A 33 3.52 3.82 -10.58
N ASN A 34 3.46 5.11 -10.26
CA ASN A 34 3.46 6.17 -11.28
C ASN A 34 4.78 6.26 -12.04
N LEU A 35 5.92 6.09 -11.35
CA LEU A 35 7.23 6.07 -12.00
C LEU A 35 7.40 4.85 -12.90
N LEU A 36 6.97 3.67 -12.44
CA LEU A 36 6.98 2.45 -13.25
C LEU A 36 6.09 2.61 -14.49
N ARG A 37 4.88 3.15 -14.32
CA ARG A 37 3.95 3.42 -15.42
C ARG A 37 4.59 4.37 -16.46
N PHE A 38 5.27 5.42 -16.00
CA PHE A 38 6.02 6.33 -16.86
C PHE A 38 7.14 5.61 -17.63
N THR A 39 7.91 4.73 -16.98
CA THR A 39 8.96 3.96 -17.67
C THR A 39 8.42 2.82 -18.54
N SER A 40 7.14 2.46 -18.40
CA SER A 40 6.41 1.60 -19.32
C SER A 40 5.82 2.34 -20.54
N GLY A 41 6.05 3.65 -20.67
CA GLY A 41 5.62 4.44 -21.82
C GLY A 41 4.20 5.02 -21.75
N ASP A 42 3.55 4.97 -20.58
CA ASP A 42 2.22 5.57 -20.38
C ASP A 42 2.35 7.06 -20.03
N ASP A 43 1.59 7.88 -20.76
CA ASP A 43 1.67 9.35 -20.81
C ASP A 43 0.85 10.07 -19.72
N LYS A 44 0.12 9.34 -18.87
CA LYS A 44 -0.70 9.97 -17.83
C LYS A 44 0.18 10.78 -16.87
N ALA A 45 -0.19 12.04 -16.70
CA ALA A 45 0.55 12.96 -15.83
C ALA A 45 0.51 12.53 -14.36
N PHE A 46 1.60 12.78 -13.64
CA PHE A 46 1.69 12.63 -12.19
C PHE A 46 2.60 13.71 -11.60
N ARG A 47 2.49 13.94 -10.29
CA ARG A 47 3.33 14.90 -9.56
C ARG A 47 3.83 14.27 -8.26
N MET A 48 5.07 14.57 -7.92
CA MET A 48 5.68 14.21 -6.66
C MET A 48 6.62 15.33 -6.21
N LEU A 49 6.87 15.41 -4.90
CA LEU A 49 7.95 16.22 -4.35
C LEU A 49 9.15 15.31 -4.07
N VAL A 50 10.34 15.85 -4.27
CA VAL A 50 11.60 15.20 -3.93
C VAL A 50 12.20 15.99 -2.78
N ASN A 51 12.35 15.36 -1.62
CA ASN A 51 12.97 15.97 -0.45
C ASN A 51 14.20 15.17 -0.04
N VAL A 52 15.25 15.86 0.44
CA VAL A 52 16.48 15.21 0.91
C VAL A 52 16.58 15.44 2.42
N VAL A 53 16.68 14.36 3.19
CA VAL A 53 16.87 14.41 4.65
C VAL A 53 18.09 13.56 4.98
N GLY A 54 19.17 14.22 5.41
CA GLY A 54 20.48 13.57 5.52
C GLY A 54 20.92 13.01 4.16
N SER A 55 21.18 11.71 4.10
CA SER A 55 21.52 10.99 2.86
C SER A 55 20.32 10.35 2.15
N ILE A 56 19.09 10.48 2.69
CA ILE A 56 17.92 9.77 2.18
C ILE A 56 17.07 10.69 1.30
N VAL A 57 16.67 10.19 0.13
CA VAL A 57 15.74 10.89 -0.76
C VAL A 57 14.31 10.39 -0.55
N HIS A 58 13.41 11.31 -0.22
CA HIS A 58 11.99 11.04 -0.01
C HIS A 58 11.17 11.47 -1.23
N LEU A 59 10.44 10.53 -1.82
CA LEU A 59 9.51 10.78 -2.93
C LEU A 59 8.08 10.89 -2.40
N ILE A 60 7.64 12.13 -2.21
CA ILE A 60 6.37 12.44 -1.56
C ILE A 60 5.29 12.60 -2.64
N ARG A 61 4.25 11.77 -2.55
CA ARG A 61 3.10 11.83 -3.44
C ARG A 61 2.41 13.20 -3.35
N ARG A 62 2.16 13.83 -4.50
CA ARG A 62 1.35 15.05 -4.59
C ARG A 62 0.15 14.79 -5.50
N GLU A 63 -0.92 14.30 -4.89
CA GLU A 63 -2.19 14.07 -5.57
C GLU A 63 -2.98 15.38 -5.71
N LYS A 64 -4.04 15.31 -6.52
CA LYS A 64 -5.03 16.38 -6.57
C LYS A 64 -5.76 16.51 -5.23
N SER A 65 -6.57 17.55 -5.08
CA SER A 65 -7.25 17.85 -3.81
C SER A 65 -8.04 16.64 -3.31
N PRO A 66 -7.97 16.28 -2.02
CA PRO A 66 -8.81 15.22 -1.43
C PRO A 66 -10.31 15.58 -1.44
N LYS A 67 -10.65 16.84 -1.78
CA LYS A 67 -12.04 17.30 -1.98
C LYS A 67 -12.53 17.10 -3.42
N GLU A 68 -11.67 16.68 -4.35
CA GLU A 68 -12.09 16.36 -5.72
C GLU A 68 -12.91 15.07 -5.69
N THR A 69 -14.21 15.19 -5.93
CA THR A 69 -15.10 14.05 -6.08
C THR A 69 -14.93 13.48 -7.48
N ILE A 70 -14.89 12.15 -7.57
CA ILE A 70 -15.10 11.48 -8.85
C ILE A 70 -16.60 11.21 -8.92
N ASP A 71 -17.26 11.82 -9.89
CA ASP A 71 -18.70 11.66 -10.06
C ASP A 71 -19.03 10.22 -10.50
N ASP A 72 -20.20 9.72 -10.08
CA ASP A 72 -20.73 8.40 -10.44
C ASP A 72 -19.85 7.18 -10.05
N ILE A 73 -19.09 7.27 -8.94
CA ILE A 73 -18.45 6.07 -8.39
C ILE A 73 -19.53 5.10 -7.90
N ARG A 74 -19.72 4.02 -8.66
CA ARG A 74 -20.49 2.85 -8.24
C ARG A 74 -19.51 1.71 -7.94
N GLY A 75 -19.39 1.35 -6.68
CA GLY A 75 -18.50 0.26 -6.27
C GLY A 75 -18.67 -0.11 -4.80
N TYR A 76 -18.31 -1.35 -4.50
CA TYR A 76 -18.44 -1.93 -3.14
C TYR A 76 -17.06 -2.18 -2.52
N GLY A 77 -16.02 -1.51 -3.02
CA GLY A 77 -14.62 -1.76 -2.66
C GLY A 77 -14.24 -1.29 -1.26
N HIS A 78 -15.00 -0.35 -0.68
CA HIS A 78 -14.79 0.12 0.69
C HIS A 78 -15.57 -0.71 1.73
N THR A 79 -16.80 -1.11 1.41
CA THR A 79 -17.66 -1.89 2.31
C THR A 79 -17.32 -3.38 2.32
N PHE A 80 -16.73 -3.92 1.25
CA PHE A 80 -16.35 -5.33 1.21
C PHE A 80 -15.31 -5.70 2.28
N PRO A 81 -14.17 -4.98 2.44
CA PRO A 81 -13.23 -5.28 3.52
C PRO A 81 -13.89 -5.27 4.89
N ASP A 82 -14.77 -4.31 5.17
CA ASP A 82 -15.44 -4.20 6.47
C ASP A 82 -16.34 -5.40 6.78
N ALA A 83 -17.03 -5.94 5.75
CA ALA A 83 -17.93 -7.07 5.90
C ALA A 83 -17.24 -8.44 5.83
N TYR A 84 -16.08 -8.54 5.16
CA TYR A 84 -15.42 -9.82 4.84
C TYR A 84 -14.02 -9.95 5.44
N THR A 85 -13.56 -9.00 6.26
CA THR A 85 -12.31 -9.10 7.02
C THR A 85 -12.55 -8.77 8.49
N THR A 86 -11.79 -9.43 9.36
CA THR A 86 -11.77 -9.11 10.79
C THR A 86 -10.48 -8.40 11.13
N LEU A 87 -10.59 -7.18 11.65
CA LEU A 87 -9.46 -6.47 12.23
C LEU A 87 -9.17 -7.03 13.62
N ASN A 88 -7.88 -7.15 13.94
CA ASN A 88 -7.44 -7.42 15.31
C ASN A 88 -8.00 -6.34 16.24
N ARG A 89 -8.23 -6.69 17.51
CA ARG A 89 -8.86 -5.81 18.49
C ARG A 89 -8.16 -4.45 18.59
N GLU A 90 -6.84 -4.43 18.46
CA GLU A 90 -5.98 -3.25 18.55
C GLU A 90 -6.09 -2.31 17.34
N ALA A 91 -6.56 -2.83 16.20
CA ALA A 91 -6.66 -2.11 14.93
C ALA A 91 -8.10 -1.68 14.58
N ARG A 92 -9.08 -2.07 15.40
CA ARG A 92 -10.50 -1.72 15.23
C ARG A 92 -10.68 -0.20 15.33
N GLY A 93 -11.43 0.37 14.39
CA GLY A 93 -11.68 1.83 14.32
C GLY A 93 -10.54 2.62 13.69
N SER A 94 -9.50 1.97 13.15
CA SER A 94 -8.47 2.65 12.38
C SER A 94 -9.00 3.09 11.00
N ALA A 95 -8.63 4.29 10.58
CA ALA A 95 -9.01 4.81 9.26
C ALA A 95 -8.21 4.19 8.11
N SER A 96 -7.03 3.62 8.38
CA SER A 96 -6.22 2.97 7.36
C SER A 96 -5.18 2.01 7.96
N HIS A 97 -4.80 1.01 7.16
CA HIS A 97 -3.71 0.07 7.49
C HIS A 97 -2.56 0.28 6.51
N GLN A 98 -1.35 0.39 7.02
CA GLN A 98 -0.16 0.71 6.24
C GLN A 98 0.98 -0.22 6.64
N ARG A 99 1.65 -0.79 5.65
CA ARG A 99 2.86 -1.60 5.78
C ARG A 99 4.06 -0.82 5.24
N ILE A 100 5.19 -1.02 5.89
CA ILE A 100 6.50 -0.52 5.48
C ILE A 100 7.35 -1.71 5.08
N LEU A 101 7.95 -1.66 3.90
CA LEU A 101 8.77 -2.70 3.32
C LEU A 101 10.10 -2.09 2.88
N SER A 102 11.19 -2.83 3.09
CA SER A 102 12.54 -2.50 2.62
C SER A 102 13.04 -3.63 1.73
N TYR A 103 13.55 -3.30 0.54
CA TYR A 103 14.13 -4.26 -0.41
C TYR A 103 15.06 -3.54 -1.39
N CYS A 104 15.93 -4.29 -2.06
CA CYS A 104 16.74 -3.71 -3.14
C CYS A 104 15.96 -3.72 -4.46
N PHE A 105 16.04 -2.62 -5.21
CA PHE A 105 15.53 -2.51 -6.57
C PHE A 105 16.70 -2.18 -7.50
N GLY A 106 17.06 -3.12 -8.37
CA GLY A 106 18.33 -3.07 -9.11
C GLY A 106 19.53 -3.16 -8.15
N ASP A 107 20.45 -2.21 -8.26
CA ASP A 107 21.69 -2.10 -7.48
C ASP A 107 21.57 -1.19 -6.23
N LYS A 108 20.35 -0.73 -5.89
CA LYS A 108 20.07 0.28 -4.84
C LYS A 108 19.01 -0.21 -3.86
N ALA A 109 19.05 0.26 -2.61
CA ALA A 109 18.07 -0.10 -1.60
C ALA A 109 16.86 0.87 -1.62
N ALA A 110 15.66 0.33 -1.83
CA ALA A 110 14.41 1.07 -1.87
C ALA A 110 13.47 0.66 -0.71
N ALA A 111 12.96 1.64 0.03
CA ALA A 111 11.91 1.43 1.01
C ALA A 111 10.56 1.88 0.45
N THR A 112 9.60 0.95 0.39
CA THR A 112 8.25 1.19 -0.13
C THR A 112 7.22 1.09 0.98
N ARG A 113 6.36 2.11 1.09
CA ARG A 113 5.15 2.08 1.93
C ARG A 113 3.95 1.61 1.11
N THR A 114 3.23 0.59 1.54
CA THR A 114 2.01 0.08 0.88
C THR A 114 0.89 -0.14 1.89
N GLY A 115 -0.34 0.27 1.58
CA GLY A 115 -1.50 -0.03 2.40
C GLY A 115 -1.96 -1.45 2.14
N LEU A 116 -2.07 -2.31 3.16
CA LEU A 116 -2.51 -3.69 2.95
C LEU A 116 -3.03 -4.37 4.23
N ALA A 117 -3.99 -5.28 4.04
CA ALA A 117 -4.54 -6.20 5.03
C ALA A 117 -3.85 -7.58 4.96
N SER A 118 -4.06 -8.42 5.98
CA SER A 118 -3.39 -9.73 6.14
C SER A 118 -4.38 -10.89 6.23
N LEU A 119 -4.11 -12.00 5.55
CA LEU A 119 -4.89 -13.23 5.68
C LEU A 119 -4.65 -13.81 7.08
N ALA A 120 -5.72 -14.19 7.78
CA ALA A 120 -5.58 -14.94 9.02
C ALA A 120 -4.87 -16.27 8.72
N ALA A 121 -3.79 -16.56 9.46
CA ALA A 121 -3.33 -17.93 9.57
C ALA A 121 -4.29 -18.64 10.52
N GLU A 122 -4.83 -19.80 10.11
CA GLU A 122 -5.67 -20.61 10.98
C GLU A 122 -4.91 -20.98 12.26
N GLU A 123 -5.25 -20.32 13.36
CA GLU A 123 -5.10 -20.93 14.67
C GLU A 123 -6.34 -21.81 14.85
N SER A 124 -6.15 -23.14 14.80
CA SER A 124 -7.17 -24.12 15.16
C SER A 124 -7.70 -23.80 16.55
N THR A 125 -8.81 -23.08 16.61
CA THR A 125 -9.70 -23.02 17.76
C THR A 125 -11.10 -23.23 17.24
N THR A 126 -11.67 -24.36 17.63
CA THR A 126 -13.04 -24.78 17.36
C THR A 126 -14.01 -23.71 17.88
N VAL A 127 -14.57 -22.90 16.99
CA VAL A 127 -15.62 -21.94 17.37
C VAL A 127 -16.98 -22.57 17.10
N THR A 128 -17.68 -22.89 18.19
CA THR A 128 -19.08 -23.32 18.20
C THR A 128 -19.96 -22.21 17.61
N SER A 129 -20.85 -22.57 16.69
CA SER A 129 -21.79 -21.66 16.03
C SER A 129 -22.70 -20.96 17.06
N GLY A 130 -22.53 -19.64 17.20
CA GLY A 130 -23.43 -18.78 17.96
C GLY A 130 -24.00 -17.71 17.03
N HIS A 131 -25.29 -17.79 16.73
CA HIS A 131 -26.02 -16.78 15.97
C HIS A 131 -25.93 -15.40 16.67
N SER A 132 -25.27 -14.41 16.06
CA SER A 132 -25.31 -13.03 16.55
C SER A 132 -26.57 -12.31 16.03
N ARG A 133 -27.26 -11.63 16.95
CA ARG A 133 -28.55 -10.97 16.74
C ARG A 133 -28.44 -9.75 15.81
N VAL A 134 -29.58 -9.42 15.20
CA VAL A 134 -29.78 -8.31 14.24
C VAL A 134 -29.40 -6.93 14.82
N GLU A 135 -29.32 -6.79 16.15
CA GLU A 135 -28.91 -5.56 16.84
C GLU A 135 -27.40 -5.24 16.68
N ASP A 136 -26.53 -6.25 16.54
CA ASP A 136 -25.08 -6.04 16.30
C ASP A 136 -24.79 -5.48 14.89
N LEU A 137 -25.70 -5.75 13.95
CA LEU A 137 -25.60 -5.26 12.58
C LEU A 137 -25.91 -3.76 12.48
N ALA A 138 -26.82 -3.25 13.32
CA ALA A 138 -27.15 -1.82 13.38
C ALA A 138 -26.02 -1.00 14.02
N ALA A 139 -25.34 -1.55 15.02
CA ALA A 139 -24.14 -0.93 15.63
C ALA A 139 -22.94 -0.90 14.65
N SER A 140 -22.78 -1.94 13.83
CA SER A 140 -21.77 -2.00 12.77
C SER A 140 -22.06 -1.03 11.62
N LEU A 141 -23.34 -0.78 11.30
CA LEU A 141 -23.74 0.16 10.24
C LEU A 141 -23.57 1.62 10.66
N SER A 142 -23.72 1.94 11.95
CA SER A 142 -23.50 3.28 12.49
C SER A 142 -22.01 3.63 12.63
N THR A 143 -21.13 2.62 12.68
CA THR A 143 -19.66 2.81 12.63
C THR A 143 -19.10 2.80 11.20
N ALA A 144 -19.88 2.39 10.20
CA ALA A 144 -19.52 2.41 8.79
C ALA A 144 -19.72 3.78 8.10
N ALA A 145 -20.19 4.79 8.83
CA ALA A 145 -20.20 6.16 8.33
C ALA A 145 -18.75 6.67 8.26
N ILE A 146 -18.27 6.93 7.04
CA ILE A 146 -17.07 7.76 6.82
C ILE A 146 -17.42 9.15 7.31
N SER A 147 -17.25 9.36 8.61
CA SER A 147 -17.25 10.70 9.16
C SER A 147 -16.03 11.41 8.56
N PRO A 148 -16.16 12.65 8.07
CA PRO A 148 -15.00 13.46 7.73
C PRO A 148 -14.11 13.47 8.96
N ALA A 149 -12.89 12.94 8.83
CA ALA A 149 -11.93 12.98 9.91
C ALA A 149 -11.72 14.45 10.25
N ILE A 150 -12.22 14.88 11.41
CA ILE A 150 -11.88 16.17 11.97
C ILE A 150 -10.36 16.18 12.08
N PRO A 151 -9.66 17.18 11.51
CA PRO A 151 -8.23 17.33 11.74
C PRO A 151 -8.04 17.41 13.26
N VAL A 152 -7.51 16.34 13.84
CA VAL A 152 -7.14 16.36 15.25
C VAL A 152 -5.87 17.18 15.30
N ASP A 153 -6.01 18.45 15.67
CA ASP A 153 -4.89 19.33 15.93
C ASP A 153 -4.25 18.85 17.23
N GLY A 154 -3.01 18.36 17.16
CA GLY A 154 -2.32 17.75 18.29
C GLY A 154 -1.13 16.89 17.88
N PRO A 155 -0.22 16.60 18.83
CA PRO A 155 0.95 15.77 18.55
C PRO A 155 0.53 14.35 18.16
N LEU A 156 1.29 13.74 17.25
CA LEU A 156 1.09 12.34 16.87
C LEU A 156 1.20 11.44 18.11
N THR A 157 0.09 10.83 18.49
CA THR A 157 0.07 9.86 19.60
C THR A 157 0.35 8.47 19.05
N ILE A 158 1.39 7.82 19.57
CA ILE A 158 1.79 6.49 19.11
C ILE A 158 1.49 5.45 20.19
N LYS A 159 0.87 4.34 19.78
CA LYS A 159 0.53 3.20 20.64
C LYS A 159 1.13 1.92 20.05
N PRO A 160 2.18 1.35 20.65
CA PRO A 160 2.70 0.06 20.24
C PRO A 160 1.66 -1.02 20.53
N ALA A 161 1.18 -1.71 19.49
CA ALA A 161 0.14 -2.73 19.62
C ALA A 161 0.19 -3.74 18.46
N GLY A 162 -0.47 -4.88 18.66
CA GLY A 162 -0.58 -5.95 17.66
C GLY A 162 0.67 -6.83 17.55
N ARG A 163 0.75 -7.59 16.44
CA ARG A 163 1.86 -8.51 16.14
C ARG A 163 2.37 -8.32 14.72
N ALA A 164 3.63 -8.69 14.48
CA ALA A 164 4.18 -8.71 13.13
C ALA A 164 3.43 -9.75 12.27
N ILE A 165 2.99 -9.32 11.09
CA ILE A 165 2.34 -10.18 10.11
C ILE A 165 3.41 -10.72 9.14
N PRO A 166 3.47 -12.04 8.89
CA PRO A 166 4.44 -12.59 7.97
C PRO A 166 4.13 -12.20 6.52
N GLN A 167 5.18 -11.96 5.72
CA GLN A 167 5.06 -11.55 4.30
C GLN A 167 4.11 -12.44 3.49
N ARG A 168 4.16 -13.75 3.71
CA ARG A 168 3.33 -14.75 3.01
C ARG A 168 1.83 -14.56 3.21
N ALA A 169 1.40 -13.87 4.27
CA ALA A 169 0.00 -13.62 4.57
C ALA A 169 -0.53 -12.32 3.96
N MET A 170 0.32 -11.51 3.33
CA MET A 170 -0.08 -10.23 2.75
C MET A 170 -0.91 -10.46 1.48
N PHE A 171 -2.01 -9.74 1.33
CA PHE A 171 -2.89 -9.86 0.17
C PHE A 171 -3.41 -8.50 -0.30
N ASP A 172 -3.62 -8.34 -1.59
CA ASP A 172 -4.42 -7.23 -2.10
C ASP A 172 -5.83 -7.69 -2.45
N LEU A 173 -6.82 -6.80 -2.37
CA LEU A 173 -8.20 -7.12 -2.67
C LEU A 173 -8.82 -6.18 -3.70
N LYS A 174 -9.57 -6.75 -4.63
CA LYS A 174 -10.41 -6.01 -5.58
C LYS A 174 -11.82 -6.57 -5.64
N THR A 175 -12.79 -5.67 -5.61
CA THR A 175 -14.18 -5.98 -5.94
C THR A 175 -14.46 -5.71 -7.41
N ARG A 176 -15.19 -6.59 -8.08
CA ARG A 176 -15.59 -6.43 -9.49
C ARG A 176 -17.03 -6.88 -9.70
N SER A 177 -17.69 -6.35 -10.74
CA SER A 177 -19.00 -6.86 -11.16
C SER A 177 -18.84 -8.28 -11.70
N ILE A 178 -19.81 -9.16 -11.42
CA ILE A 178 -19.87 -10.51 -12.01
C ILE A 178 -19.86 -10.49 -13.53
N LYS A 179 -20.32 -9.40 -14.14
CA LYS A 179 -20.28 -9.17 -15.60
C LYS A 179 -18.87 -9.09 -16.18
N SER A 180 -17.85 -8.94 -15.32
CA SER A 180 -16.44 -8.84 -15.72
C SER A 180 -15.61 -10.04 -15.25
N MET A 181 -16.26 -11.17 -14.96
CA MET A 181 -15.60 -12.37 -14.44
C MET A 181 -14.58 -12.97 -15.41
N ASP A 182 -14.81 -12.86 -16.71
CA ASP A 182 -13.91 -13.37 -17.75
C ASP A 182 -12.73 -12.41 -18.07
N VAL A 183 -12.67 -11.25 -17.40
CA VAL A 183 -11.58 -10.29 -17.58
C VAL A 183 -10.42 -10.61 -16.63
N ASP A 184 -9.19 -10.67 -17.15
CA ASP A 184 -7.99 -10.81 -16.31
C ASP A 184 -7.70 -9.51 -15.55
N HIS A 185 -8.38 -9.32 -14.42
CA HIS A 185 -8.14 -8.19 -13.52
C HIS A 185 -6.80 -8.31 -12.79
N LEU A 186 -6.26 -9.52 -12.61
CA LEU A 186 -4.97 -9.72 -11.97
C LEU A 186 -3.87 -9.08 -12.81
N ALA A 187 -3.87 -9.28 -14.12
CA ALA A 187 -2.87 -8.71 -15.03
C ALA A 187 -2.67 -7.20 -14.85
N LYS A 188 -3.77 -6.45 -14.64
CA LYS A 188 -3.74 -4.99 -14.41
C LYS A 188 -3.13 -4.59 -13.06
N GLU A 189 -3.13 -5.50 -12.10
CA GLU A 189 -2.65 -5.25 -10.74
C GLU A 189 -1.22 -5.74 -10.53
N LEU A 190 -0.69 -6.63 -11.40
CA LEU A 190 0.66 -7.20 -11.30
C LEU A 190 1.76 -6.15 -11.06
N PRO A 191 1.83 -5.01 -11.78
CA PRO A 191 2.88 -4.01 -11.53
C PRO A 191 2.86 -3.48 -10.09
N ARG A 192 1.67 -3.24 -9.55
CA ARG A 192 1.51 -2.75 -8.17
C ARG A 192 1.80 -3.84 -7.16
N LEU A 193 1.34 -5.06 -7.39
CA LEU A 193 1.61 -6.21 -6.54
C LEU A 193 3.10 -6.52 -6.47
N TYR A 194 3.81 -6.39 -7.59
CA TYR A 194 5.27 -6.53 -7.68
C TYR A 194 5.98 -5.46 -6.84
N LEU A 195 5.70 -4.18 -7.06
CA LEU A 195 6.32 -3.08 -6.28
C LEU A 195 6.01 -3.17 -4.79
N CYS A 196 4.83 -3.69 -4.44
CA CYS A 196 4.42 -3.89 -3.05
C CYS A 196 4.81 -5.27 -2.50
N GLN A 197 5.49 -6.13 -3.26
CA GLN A 197 5.87 -7.48 -2.86
C GLN A 197 4.69 -8.29 -2.29
N THR A 198 3.52 -8.21 -2.91
CA THR A 198 2.28 -8.80 -2.37
C THR A 198 2.01 -10.16 -2.99
N PRO A 199 2.13 -11.27 -2.24
CA PRO A 199 2.10 -12.62 -2.80
C PRO A 199 0.69 -13.15 -3.07
N ASN A 200 -0.35 -12.57 -2.46
CA ASN A 200 -1.72 -13.02 -2.62
C ASN A 200 -2.61 -11.95 -3.24
N PHE A 201 -3.56 -12.35 -4.08
CA PHE A 201 -4.58 -11.49 -4.66
C PHE A 201 -5.96 -12.07 -4.44
N ILE A 202 -6.86 -11.27 -3.87
CA ILE A 202 -8.26 -11.59 -3.65
C ILE A 202 -9.09 -10.82 -4.66
N ILE A 203 -9.91 -11.54 -5.42
CA ILE A 203 -10.93 -10.93 -6.27
C ILE A 203 -12.31 -11.38 -5.81
N ALA A 204 -13.16 -10.40 -5.51
CA ALA A 204 -14.53 -10.62 -5.06
C ALA A 204 -15.49 -10.09 -6.11
N HIS A 205 -16.20 -11.00 -6.79
CA HIS A 205 -17.21 -10.67 -7.76
C HIS A 205 -18.59 -10.50 -7.11
N HIS A 206 -19.29 -9.42 -7.47
CA HIS A 206 -20.62 -9.13 -6.96
C HIS A 206 -21.68 -9.02 -8.07
N THR A 207 -22.92 -9.34 -7.70
CA THR A 207 -24.12 -8.95 -8.43
C THR A 207 -24.83 -7.89 -7.61
N SER A 208 -24.75 -6.62 -8.03
CA SER A 208 -25.38 -5.49 -7.31
C SER A 208 -25.08 -5.46 -5.79
N GLY A 209 -23.81 -5.65 -5.42
CA GLY A 209 -23.38 -5.63 -4.01
C GLY A 209 -23.43 -6.98 -3.29
N VAL A 210 -24.07 -8.00 -3.88
CA VAL A 210 -24.08 -9.36 -3.31
C VAL A 210 -22.89 -10.15 -3.82
N PHE A 211 -21.96 -10.49 -2.94
CA PHE A 211 -20.74 -11.24 -3.26
C PHE A 211 -20.97 -12.74 -3.08
N LYS A 212 -20.93 -13.49 -4.20
CA LYS A 212 -21.09 -14.95 -4.20
C LYS A 212 -19.85 -15.69 -4.69
N ASN A 213 -18.88 -14.97 -5.24
CA ASN A 213 -17.69 -15.54 -5.84
C ASN A 213 -16.49 -14.73 -5.36
N VAL A 214 -15.77 -15.29 -4.39
CA VAL A 214 -14.55 -14.70 -3.83
C VAL A 214 -13.43 -15.71 -4.07
N THR A 215 -12.41 -15.28 -4.80
CA THR A 215 -11.27 -16.12 -5.16
C THR A 215 -10.02 -15.55 -4.51
N ILE A 216 -9.31 -16.39 -3.75
CA ILE A 216 -8.00 -16.10 -3.19
C ILE A 216 -6.96 -16.82 -4.05
N ARG A 217 -5.96 -16.10 -4.55
CA ARG A 217 -4.92 -16.65 -5.41
C ARG A 217 -3.55 -16.32 -4.84
N ASP A 218 -2.69 -17.33 -4.74
CA ASP A 218 -1.25 -17.11 -4.72
C ASP A 218 -0.83 -16.68 -6.13
N VAL A 219 -0.14 -15.55 -6.23
CA VAL A 219 0.24 -14.93 -7.50
C VAL A 219 1.75 -14.88 -7.70
N ARG A 220 2.54 -15.59 -6.89
CA ARG A 220 4.02 -15.55 -6.97
C ARG A 220 4.56 -16.01 -8.31
N SER A 221 3.99 -17.06 -8.90
CA SER A 221 4.38 -17.51 -10.26
C SER A 221 4.08 -16.43 -11.31
N ARG A 222 2.88 -15.85 -11.28
CA ARG A 222 2.46 -14.76 -12.18
C ARG A 222 3.31 -13.51 -12.01
N LEU A 223 3.74 -13.19 -10.79
CA LEU A 223 4.66 -12.09 -10.52
C LEU A 223 6.04 -12.37 -11.14
N SER A 224 6.55 -13.60 -11.03
CA SER A 224 7.82 -14.00 -11.65
C SER A 224 7.77 -13.94 -13.17
N GLU A 225 6.68 -14.37 -13.78
CA GLU A 225 6.45 -14.27 -15.23
C GLU A 225 6.39 -12.80 -15.68
N TRP A 226 5.66 -11.97 -14.92
CA TRP A 226 5.54 -10.55 -15.20
C TRP A 226 6.87 -9.80 -15.05
N ASP A 227 7.67 -10.13 -14.04
CA ASP A 227 9.00 -9.58 -13.82
C ASP A 227 9.92 -9.83 -15.03
N ALA A 228 9.98 -11.09 -15.48
CA ALA A 228 10.73 -11.48 -16.66
C ALA A 228 10.25 -10.75 -17.93
N ALA A 229 8.93 -10.62 -18.10
CA ALA A 229 8.36 -9.92 -19.24
C ALA A 229 8.52 -8.39 -19.18
N SER A 230 8.77 -7.82 -18.00
CA SER A 230 8.84 -6.36 -17.76
C SER A 230 10.27 -5.87 -17.53
N ALA A 231 11.27 -6.64 -17.94
CA ALA A 231 12.68 -6.35 -17.68
C ALA A 231 13.12 -4.95 -18.16
N GLU A 232 12.67 -4.52 -19.35
CA GLU A 232 13.01 -3.21 -19.90
C GLU A 232 12.40 -2.05 -19.08
N PRO A 233 11.07 -1.97 -18.85
CA PRO A 233 10.49 -0.93 -17.99
C PRO A 233 11.07 -0.89 -16.57
N LEU A 234 11.40 -2.05 -15.99
CA LEU A 234 12.04 -2.16 -14.68
C LEU A 234 13.48 -1.64 -14.70
N GLY A 235 14.24 -1.95 -15.75
CA GLY A 235 15.59 -1.40 -15.97
C GLY A 235 15.58 0.12 -16.12
N LEU A 236 14.62 0.65 -16.90
CA LEU A 236 14.42 2.10 -17.03
C LEU A 236 14.01 2.74 -15.71
N LEU A 237 13.18 2.09 -14.89
CA LEU A 237 12.84 2.56 -13.55
C LEU A 237 14.08 2.65 -12.66
N ALA A 238 14.97 1.66 -12.70
CA ALA A 238 16.21 1.69 -11.94
C ALA A 238 17.11 2.88 -12.38
N VAL A 239 17.25 3.12 -13.69
CA VAL A 239 17.97 4.28 -14.22
C VAL A 239 17.33 5.59 -13.77
N LEU A 240 16.01 5.70 -13.83
CA LEU A 240 15.27 6.89 -13.42
C LEU A 240 15.48 7.20 -11.93
N LEU A 241 15.36 6.19 -11.06
CA LEU A 241 15.59 6.36 -9.62
C LEU A 241 17.02 6.81 -9.33
N ARG A 242 18.03 6.23 -10.00
CA ARG A 242 19.43 6.69 -9.90
C ARG A 242 19.59 8.15 -10.34
N ARG A 243 18.94 8.55 -11.43
CA ARG A 243 18.98 9.94 -11.91
C ARG A 243 18.34 10.90 -10.90
N VAL A 244 17.21 10.52 -10.30
CA VAL A 244 16.56 11.30 -9.24
C VAL A 244 17.49 11.47 -8.05
N LEU A 245 18.16 10.41 -7.60
CA LEU A 245 19.14 10.46 -6.50
C LEU A 245 20.27 11.46 -6.78
N VAL A 246 20.92 11.34 -7.94
CA VAL A 246 22.04 12.22 -8.33
C VAL A 246 21.59 13.69 -8.37
N LEU A 247 20.44 13.98 -8.98
CA LEU A 247 19.91 15.33 -9.04
C LEU A 247 19.55 15.86 -7.65
N ALA A 248 18.86 15.06 -6.83
CA ALA A 248 18.43 15.47 -5.50
C ALA A 248 19.62 15.85 -4.59
N HIS A 249 20.67 15.01 -4.55
CA HIS A 249 21.88 15.31 -3.77
C HIS A 249 22.65 16.50 -4.32
N GLY A 250 22.77 16.63 -5.65
CA GLY A 250 23.41 17.78 -6.27
C GLY A 250 22.70 19.10 -5.92
N TRP A 251 21.38 19.09 -5.83
CA TRP A 251 20.58 20.27 -5.47
C TRP A 251 20.68 20.59 -3.98
N ALA A 252 20.64 19.58 -3.11
CA ALA A 252 20.80 19.76 -1.67
C ALA A 252 22.17 20.34 -1.32
N ALA A 253 23.25 19.84 -1.95
CA ALA A 253 24.60 20.37 -1.77
C ALA A 253 24.70 21.86 -2.17
N ARG A 254 24.07 22.25 -3.29
CA ARG A 254 24.05 23.65 -3.74
C ARG A 254 23.28 24.56 -2.78
N ARG A 255 22.15 24.12 -2.22
CA ARG A 255 21.40 24.90 -1.22
C ARG A 255 22.18 25.09 0.07
N ALA A 256 22.86 24.05 0.54
CA ALA A 256 23.73 24.14 1.71
C ALA A 256 24.86 25.16 1.52
N VAL A 257 25.46 25.23 0.31
CA VAL A 257 26.49 26.23 -0.02
C VAL A 257 25.93 27.66 -0.10
N LEU A 258 24.66 27.81 -0.51
CA LEU A 258 24.00 29.12 -0.68
C LEU A 258 23.31 29.64 0.59
N GLY A 259 23.29 28.87 1.69
CA GLY A 259 22.67 29.27 2.96
C GLY A 259 21.13 29.40 2.91
N LEU A 260 20.46 28.68 2.00
CA LEU A 260 19.00 28.72 1.74
C LEU A 260 18.27 27.40 2.04
#